data_AF-A0A7S7EUB0-F1
#
_entry.id   AF-A0A7S7EUB0-F1
#
_cell.length_a   1.000
_cell.length_b   1.000
_cell.length_c   1.000
_cell.angle_alpha   90.00
_cell.angle_beta   90.00
_cell.angle_gamma   90.00
#
_symmetry.space_group_name_H-M   'P 1'
#
loop_
_entity.id
_entity.type
_entity.pdbx_description
1 polymer ?
#
loop_
_entity_poly.entity_id
_entity_poly.type
_entity_poly.pdbx_seq_one_letter_code
_entity_poly.pdbx_strand_id
1 'polypeptide(L)' 'MEQNIKDALETIRPFLQRDGGDVEFVEYTADKIVKVRLQGACHGCPGAQMTLKNGIERILKEQYPEIAGVESV' A
#
# COMPACT_ATOMS: atom_id res chain seq x y z
N MET A 1 12.99 -7.05 -5.14
CA MET A 1 12.04 -6.68 -4.09
C MET A 1 10.91 -5.83 -4.63
N GLU A 2 11.22 -4.76 -5.36
CA GLU A 2 10.20 -3.87 -5.94
C GLU A 2 9.14 -4.60 -6.78
N GLN A 3 9.56 -5.55 -7.62
CA GLN A 3 8.63 -6.36 -8.42
C GLN A 3 7.65 -7.15 -7.54
N ASN A 4 8.16 -7.86 -6.53
CA ASN A 4 7.34 -8.61 -5.57
C ASN A 4 6.31 -7.72 -4.86
N ILE A 5 6.71 -6.49 -4.49
CA ILE A 5 5.79 -5.52 -3.87
C ILE A 5 4.72 -5.10 -4.89
N LYS A 6 5.09 -4.82 -6.14
CA LYS A 6 4.13 -4.48 -7.21
C LYS A 6 3.13 -5.61 -7.45
N ASP A 7 3.60 -6.85 -7.56
CA ASP A 7 2.75 -8.03 -7.71
C ASP A 7 1.78 -8.18 -6.52
N ALA A 8 2.26 -8.03 -5.29
CA ALA A 8 1.40 -8.06 -4.11
C ALA A 8 0.37 -6.90 -4.11
N LEU A 9 0.77 -5.69 -4.52
CA LEU A 9 -0.13 -4.56 -4.67
C LEU A 9 -1.21 -4.84 -5.73
N GLU A 10 -0.87 -5.48 -6.85
CA GLU A 10 -1.85 -5.86 -7.88
C GLU A 10 -2.92 -6.83 -7.34
N THR A 11 -2.56 -7.73 -6.43
CA THR A 11 -3.55 -8.65 -5.81
C THR A 11 -4.56 -7.93 -4.90
N ILE A 12 -4.16 -6.80 -4.29
CA ILE A 12 -5.04 -6.03 -3.38
C ILE A 12 -5.78 -4.91 -4.09
N ARG A 13 -5.32 -4.43 -5.25
CA ARG A 13 -5.99 -3.37 -6.04
C ARG A 13 -7.48 -3.63 -6.28
N PRO A 14 -7.96 -4.84 -6.61
CA PRO A 14 -9.39 -5.10 -6.77
C PRO A 14 -10.20 -4.81 -5.50
N PHE A 15 -9.63 -5.08 -4.32
CA PHE A 15 -10.28 -4.78 -3.05
C PHE A 15 -10.30 -3.27 -2.78
N LEU A 16 -9.19 -2.58 -3.04
CA LEU A 16 -9.10 -1.12 -2.90
C LEU A 16 -10.07 -0.40 -3.85
N GLN A 17 -10.18 -0.86 -5.10
CA GLN A 17 -11.08 -0.31 -6.11
C GLN A 17 -12.56 -0.50 -5.78
N ARG A 18 -12.92 -1.59 -5.07
CA ARG A 18 -14.29 -1.78 -4.57
C ARG A 18 -14.71 -0.72 -3.56
N ASP A 19 -13.76 -0.24 -2.76
CA ASP A 19 -13.94 0.87 -1.82
C ASP A 19 -13.74 2.25 -2.50
N GLY A 20 -13.62 2.29 -3.83
CA GLY A 20 -13.44 3.52 -4.61
C GLY A 20 -12.01 4.07 -4.56
N GLY A 21 -11.05 3.25 -4.12
CA GLY A 21 -9.64 3.59 -3.97
C GLY A 21 -8.72 3.00 -5.02
N ASP A 22 -7.47 3.46 -5.03
CA ASP A 22 -6.39 2.75 -5.71
C ASP A 22 -5.06 2.99 -4.98
N VAL A 23 -4.05 2.18 -5.31
CA VAL A 23 -2.69 2.31 -4.79
C VAL A 23 -1.68 2.21 -5.92
N GLU A 24 -0.70 3.10 -5.91
CA GLU A 24 0.43 3.08 -6.82
C GLU A 24 1.72 2.89 -6.03
N PHE A 25 2.58 1.98 -6.47
CA PHE A 25 3.92 1.83 -5.91
C PHE A 25 4.80 3.01 -6.33
N VAL A 26 5.47 3.64 -5.36
CA VAL A 26 6.41 4.75 -5.62
C VAL A 26 7.85 4.30 -5.49
N GLU A 27 8.22 3.77 -4.31
CA GLU A 27 9.62 3.43 -4.00
C GLU A 27 9.69 2.40 -2.87
N TYR A 28 10.76 1.60 -2.86
CA TYR A 28 11.15 0.81 -1.70
C TYR A 28 12.50 1.34 -1.18
N THR A 29 12.52 1.88 0.04
CA THR A 29 13.70 2.54 0.61
C THR A 29 14.70 1.55 1.17
N ALA A 30 15.94 2.01 1.40
CA ALA A 30 16.98 1.23 2.08
C ALA A 30 16.58 0.83 3.53
N ASP A 31 15.74 1.64 4.17
CA ASP A 31 15.15 1.38 5.51
C ASP A 31 14.01 0.35 5.48
N LYS A 32 13.80 -0.29 4.32
CA LYS A 32 12.75 -1.29 4.08
C LYS A 32 11.34 -0.72 4.21
N ILE A 33 11.18 0.56 3.89
CA ILE A 33 9.87 1.24 3.86
C ILE A 33 9.34 1.26 2.43
N VAL A 34 8.10 0.84 2.25
CA VAL A 34 7.40 0.92 0.96
C VAL A 34 6.64 2.23 0.89
N LYS A 35 7.04 3.11 -0.02
CA LYS A 35 6.29 4.32 -0.34
C LYS A 35 5.24 4.01 -1.41
N VAL A 36 4.00 4.37 -1.12
CA VAL A 36 2.87 4.23 -2.03
C VAL A 36 2.13 5.55 -2.18
N ARG A 37 1.47 5.73 -3.31
CA ARG A 37 0.54 6.84 -3.52
C ARG A 37 -0.88 6.29 -3.50
N LEU A 38 -1.68 6.75 -2.55
CA LEU A 38 -3.10 6.40 -2.45
C LEU A 38 -3.91 7.31 -3.39
N GLN A 39 -4.76 6.73 -4.23
CA GLN A 39 -5.60 7.46 -5.19
C GLN A 39 -7.09 7.18 -4.94
N GLY A 40 -7.97 7.97 -5.56
CA GLY A 40 -9.43 7.79 -5.52
C GLY A 40 -10.11 8.36 -4.27
N ALA A 41 -11.21 7.75 -3.85
CA ALA A 41 -11.98 8.11 -2.65
C ALA A 41 -11.11 8.11 -1.38
N CYS A 42 -10.00 7.37 -1.41
CA CYS A 42 -8.97 7.33 -0.38
C CYS A 42 -8.29 8.69 -0.17
N HIS A 43 -8.30 9.60 -1.14
CA HIS A 43 -7.64 10.89 -0.99
C HIS A 43 -8.42 11.87 -0.08
N GLY A 44 -9.74 11.71 0.04
CA GLY A 44 -10.62 12.74 0.63
C GLY A 44 -10.91 12.61 2.14
N CYS A 45 -10.68 11.45 2.75
CA CYS A 45 -10.97 11.21 4.17
C CYS A 45 -9.74 10.71 4.93
N PRO A 46 -9.20 11.46 5.91
CA PRO A 46 -7.98 11.07 6.63
C PRO A 46 -8.13 9.75 7.40
N GLY A 47 -9.34 9.40 7.83
CA GLY A 47 -9.63 8.11 8.46
C GLY A 47 -9.51 6.93 7.48
N ALA A 48 -9.98 7.11 6.23
CA ALA A 48 -9.89 6.08 5.21
C ALA A 48 -8.44 5.82 4.77
N GLN A 49 -7.61 6.88 4.67
CA GLN A 49 -6.19 6.77 4.36
C GLN A 49 -5.45 5.90 5.39
N MET A 50 -5.67 6.17 6.67
CA MET A 50 -5.02 5.44 7.74
C MET A 50 -5.43 3.96 7.73
N THR A 51 -6.72 3.66 7.59
CA THR A 51 -7.21 2.27 7.54
C THR A 51 -6.64 1.50 6.35
N LEU A 52 -6.62 2.11 5.16
CA LEU A 52 -6.13 1.46 3.96
C LEU A 52 -4.62 1.25 4.01
N LYS A 53 -3.87 2.27 4.45
CA LYS A 53 -2.43 2.16 4.71
C LYS A 53 -2.13 0.97 5.63
N ASN A 54 -2.87 0.86 6.74
CA ASN A 54 -2.69 -0.25 7.68
C ASN A 54 -3.03 -1.61 7.07
N GLY A 55 -4.08 -1.67 6.23
CA GLY A 55 -4.44 -2.88 5.49
C GLY A 55 -3.34 -3.32 4.51
N ILE A 56 -2.83 -2.38 3.71
CA ILE A 56 -1.73 -2.63 2.76
C ILE A 56 -0.47 -3.07 3.52
N GLU A 57 -0.11 -2.37 4.59
CA GLU A 57 1.06 -2.71 5.40
C GLU A 57 0.96 -4.12 5.98
N ARG A 58 -0.21 -4.49 6.51
CA ARG A 58 -0.42 -5.83 7.07
C ARG A 58 -0.22 -6.92 6.01
N ILE A 59 -0.83 -6.77 4.84
CA ILE A 59 -0.75 -7.78 3.76
C ILE A 59 0.69 -7.88 3.25
N LEU A 60 1.37 -6.75 3.10
CA LEU A 60 2.77 -6.71 2.69
C LEU A 60 3.68 -7.37 3.73
N LYS A 61 3.48 -7.12 5.03
CA LYS A 61 4.25 -7.76 6.11
C LYS A 61 3.95 -9.26 6.26
N GLU A 62 2.71 -9.70 5.98
CA GLU A 62 2.34 -11.12 5.99
C GLU A 62 3.06 -11.90 4.88
N GLN A 63 3.24 -11.30 3.70
CA GLN A 63 3.97 -11.91 2.59
C GLN A 63 5.49 -11.70 2.67
N TYR A 64 5.91 -10.54 3.17
CA TYR A 64 7.29 -10.04 3.18
C TYR A 64 7.63 -9.45 4.55
N PRO A 65 7.98 -10.30 5.53
CA PRO A 65 8.26 -9.86 6.90
C PRO A 65 9.49 -8.95 7.02
N GLU A 66 10.31 -8.81 5.95
CA GLU A 66 11.41 -7.85 5.94
C GLU A 66 10.95 -6.39 5.80
N ILE A 67 9.71 -6.13 5.35
CA ILE A 67 9.19 -4.77 5.19
C ILE A 67 8.99 -4.13 6.57
N ALA A 68 9.69 -3.02 6.82
CA ALA A 68 9.61 -2.28 8.08
C ALA A 68 8.26 -1.55 8.21
N GLY A 69 7.75 -1.01 7.11
CA GLY A 69 6.46 -0.32 7.08
C GLY A 69 6.08 0.19 5.69
N VAL A 70 4.91 0.82 5.64
CA VAL A 70 4.38 1.49 4.45
C VAL A 70 4.19 2.97 4.75
N GLU A 71 4.47 3.85 3.80
CA GLU A 71 4.20 5.28 3.89
C GLU A 71 3.45 5.79 2.66
N SER A 72 2.48 6.67 2.86
CA SER A 72 1.75 7.32 1.78
C SER A 72 2.43 8.65 1.41
N VAL A 73 2.71 8.88 0.13
CA VAL A 73 3.31 10.12 -0.41
C VAL A 73 2.43 10.85 -1.40
#